data_AF-A0A0F9CH83-F1
#
_entry.id   AF-A0A0F9CH83-F1
#
_cell.length_a   1.000
_cell.length_b   1.000
_cell.length_c   1.000
_cell.angle_alpha   90.00
_cell.angle_beta   90.00
_cell.angle_gamma   90.00
#
_symmetry.space_group_name_H-M   'P 1'
#
loop_
_entity.id
_entity.type
_entity.pdbx_description
1 polymer ?
#
loop_
_entity_poly.entity_id
_entity_poly.type
_entity_poly.pdbx_seq_one_letter_code
_entity_poly.pdbx_strand_id
1 'polypeptide(L)'
;MKQKEISRRWYQKLKTDPVRYGLFIEKNTKRGVETKRKRRTEYMRDKACSFCGRNDRLHLHHTDPATKTAHTSHIWGWRESRRLAEIAKCIILCTNCHAQLHGDIKRKNTPIVHGGLRTYKHKGCRCWLCRGVNRLHLRYYEKHKKCLPTHISEYVFNLSNLMVANGHS
;
A
#
# COMPACT_ATOMS: atom_id res chain seq x y z
N MET A 1 14.17 35.42 -19.31
CA MET A 1 15.27 34.44 -19.12
C MET A 1 16.04 34.59 -17.80
N LYS A 2 16.29 35.82 -17.29
CA LYS A 2 17.06 36.08 -16.05
C LYS A 2 16.58 35.37 -14.78
N GLN A 3 15.27 35.22 -14.55
CA GLN A 3 14.74 34.69 -13.28
C GLN A 3 15.00 33.19 -13.06
N LYS A 4 14.97 32.38 -14.12
CA LYS A 4 15.28 30.93 -14.03
C LYS A 4 16.75 30.70 -13.69
N GLU A 5 17.64 31.55 -14.20
CA GLU A 5 19.07 31.47 -13.97
C GLU A 5 19.47 31.87 -12.54
N ILE A 6 18.84 32.92 -12.00
CA ILE A 6 18.98 33.32 -10.59
C ILE A 6 18.55 32.18 -9.66
N SER A 7 17.40 31.55 -9.95
CA SER A 7 16.89 30.41 -9.15
C SER A 7 17.83 29.20 -9.22
N ARG A 8 18.40 28.91 -10.40
CA ARG A 8 19.37 27.82 -10.59
C ARG A 8 20.64 28.03 -9.78
N ARG A 9 21.23 29.24 -9.85
CA ARG A 9 22.44 29.60 -9.08
C ARG A 9 22.21 29.52 -7.58
N TRP A 10 21.07 30.02 -7.10
CA TRP A 10 20.69 29.91 -5.69
C TRP A 10 20.61 28.44 -5.24
N TYR A 11 19.98 27.58 -6.04
CA TYR A 11 19.82 26.16 -5.72
C TYR A 11 21.16 25.39 -5.76
N GLN A 12 22.06 25.74 -6.69
CA GLN A 12 23.43 25.21 -6.72
C GLN A 12 24.21 25.57 -5.46
N LYS A 13 24.13 26.83 -5.01
CA LYS A 13 24.76 27.27 -3.76
C LYS A 13 24.14 26.64 -2.51
N LEU A 14 22.83 26.36 -2.51
CA LEU A 14 22.19 25.66 -1.40
C LEU A 14 22.73 24.23 -1.24
N LYS A 15 22.97 23.53 -2.36
CA LYS A 15 23.45 22.14 -2.35
C LYS A 15 24.86 21.97 -1.78
N THR A 16 25.67 23.02 -1.72
CA THR A 16 27.02 22.94 -1.13
C THR A 16 26.98 22.88 0.40
N ASP A 17 25.83 23.13 1.02
CA ASP A 17 25.61 23.04 2.47
C ASP A 17 24.59 21.93 2.76
N PRO A 18 25.02 20.71 3.14
CA PRO A 18 24.14 19.56 3.34
C PRO A 18 23.08 19.78 4.43
N VAL A 19 23.42 20.53 5.50
CA VAL A 19 22.50 20.81 6.61
C VAL A 19 21.39 21.72 6.11
N ARG A 20 21.76 22.84 5.48
CA ARG A 20 20.79 23.80 4.96
C ARG A 20 19.96 23.20 3.82
N TYR A 21 20.56 22.38 2.97
CA TYR A 21 19.84 21.65 1.92
C TYR A 21 18.83 20.67 2.53
N GLY A 22 19.21 19.89 3.54
CA GLY A 22 18.32 18.98 4.27
C GLY A 22 17.10 19.71 4.86
N LEU A 23 17.33 20.81 5.58
CA LEU A 23 16.27 21.65 6.15
C LEU A 23 15.34 22.22 5.08
N PHE A 24 15.89 22.66 3.94
CA PHE A 24 15.09 23.13 2.81
C PHE A 24 14.19 22.03 2.25
N ILE A 25 14.72 20.82 2.04
CA ILE A 25 13.95 19.68 1.53
C ILE A 25 12.83 19.31 2.51
N GLU A 26 13.12 19.22 3.81
CA GLU A 26 12.13 18.92 4.83
C GLU A 26 10.99 19.95 4.83
N LYS A 27 11.34 21.24 4.85
CA LYS A 27 10.36 22.34 4.86
C LYS A 27 9.47 22.33 3.62
N ASN A 28 10.04 22.12 2.44
CA ASN A 28 9.25 22.05 1.20
C ASN A 28 8.40 20.78 1.12
N THR A 29 8.89 19.66 1.64
CA THR A 29 8.13 18.42 1.71
C THR A 29 6.90 18.60 2.60
N LYS A 30 7.07 19.16 3.81
CA LYS A 30 5.96 19.48 4.73
C LYS A 30 4.93 20.41 4.07
N ARG A 31 5.38 21.50 3.44
CA ARG A 31 4.50 22.44 2.71
C ARG A 31 3.75 21.75 1.57
N GLY A 32 4.42 20.88 0.82
CA GLY A 32 3.83 20.12 -0.27
C GLY A 32 2.75 19.13 0.20
N VAL A 33 2.97 18.46 1.34
CA VAL A 33 1.99 17.58 1.99
C VAL A 33 0.76 18.37 2.43
N GLU A 34 0.95 19.49 3.12
CA GLU A 34 -0.16 20.33 3.62
C GLU A 34 -0.99 20.90 2.47
N THR A 35 -0.34 21.39 1.41
CA THR A 35 -1.03 21.91 0.21
C THR A 35 -1.90 20.82 -0.45
N LYS A 36 -1.36 19.60 -0.57
CA LYS A 36 -2.12 18.45 -1.13
C LYS A 36 -3.30 18.08 -0.24
N ARG A 37 -3.12 18.07 1.08
CA ARG A 37 -4.17 17.78 2.07
C ARG A 37 -5.28 18.82 1.99
N LYS A 38 -4.96 20.11 2.04
CA LYS A 38 -5.93 21.21 1.94
C LYS A 38 -6.78 21.10 0.68
N ARG A 39 -6.14 20.95 -0.49
CA ARG A 39 -6.83 20.80 -1.78
C ARG A 39 -7.79 19.61 -1.81
N ARG A 40 -7.39 18.47 -1.24
CA ARG A 40 -8.24 17.28 -1.15
C ARG A 40 -9.42 17.51 -0.24
N THR A 41 -9.19 18.08 0.95
CA THR A 41 -10.26 18.36 1.93
C THR A 41 -11.28 19.35 1.36
N GLU A 42 -10.82 20.41 0.71
CA GLU A 42 -11.67 21.42 0.08
C GLU A 42 -12.53 20.82 -1.04
N TYR A 43 -11.93 20.04 -1.94
CA TYR A 43 -12.68 19.36 -3.00
C TYR A 43 -13.74 18.38 -2.47
N MET A 44 -13.44 17.69 -1.36
CA MET A 44 -14.31 16.65 -0.79
C MET A 44 -15.38 17.19 0.17
N ARG A 45 -15.35 18.48 0.54
CA ARG A 45 -16.19 19.08 1.59
C ARG A 45 -17.68 18.86 1.34
N ASP A 46 -18.12 19.12 0.11
CA ASP A 46 -19.54 19.11 -0.28
C ASP A 46 -19.88 17.88 -1.12
N LYS A 47 -19.13 16.79 -0.92
CA LYS A 47 -19.27 15.55 -1.69
C LYS A 47 -19.81 14.43 -0.83
N ALA A 48 -20.42 13.46 -1.51
CA ALA A 48 -20.97 12.26 -0.90
C ALA A 48 -20.63 11.05 -1.76
N CYS A 49 -20.69 9.87 -1.14
CA CYS A 49 -20.54 8.60 -1.81
C CYS A 49 -21.68 8.41 -2.83
N SER A 50 -21.31 8.14 -4.08
CA SER A 50 -22.26 7.97 -5.19
C SER A 50 -23.18 6.75 -5.01
N PHE A 51 -22.78 5.79 -4.17
CA PHE A 51 -23.54 4.55 -3.95
C PHE A 51 -24.43 4.56 -2.71
N CYS A 52 -24.05 5.30 -1.66
CA CYS A 52 -24.74 5.22 -0.36
C CYS A 52 -24.99 6.56 0.32
N GLY A 53 -24.63 7.69 -0.32
CA GLY A 53 -24.90 9.03 0.19
C GLY A 53 -24.05 9.47 1.40
N ARG A 54 -23.27 8.60 2.03
CA ARG A 54 -22.38 8.99 3.14
C ARG A 54 -21.32 9.98 2.67
N ASN A 55 -21.03 10.98 3.50
CA ASN A 55 -20.03 12.03 3.25
C ASN A 55 -18.73 11.82 4.05
N ASP A 56 -18.58 10.68 4.73
CA ASP A 56 -17.39 10.36 5.50
C ASP A 56 -16.39 9.50 4.71
N ARG A 57 -15.09 9.71 4.96
CA ARG A 57 -13.98 8.88 4.44
C ARG A 57 -14.09 8.61 2.92
N LEU A 58 -14.25 9.68 2.15
CA LEU A 58 -14.42 9.63 0.70
C LEU A 58 -13.10 9.44 -0.03
N HIS A 59 -13.16 8.73 -1.16
CA HIS A 59 -12.06 8.47 -2.09
C HIS A 59 -12.53 8.66 -3.52
N LEU A 60 -11.61 9.06 -4.39
CA LEU A 60 -11.81 9.03 -5.84
C LEU A 60 -11.51 7.62 -6.35
N HIS A 61 -12.46 7.07 -7.07
CA HIS A 61 -12.35 5.79 -7.77
C HIS A 61 -12.44 6.03 -9.27
N HIS A 62 -11.43 5.62 -10.02
CA HIS A 62 -11.50 5.64 -11.48
C HIS A 62 -12.55 4.64 -11.95
N THR A 63 -13.51 5.11 -12.75
CA THR A 63 -14.57 4.25 -13.33
C THR A 63 -13.98 3.22 -14.30
N ASP A 64 -13.03 3.66 -15.12
CA ASP A 64 -12.22 2.80 -15.98
C ASP A 64 -10.72 2.93 -15.62
N PRO A 65 -10.11 1.90 -15.02
CA PRO A 65 -8.68 1.90 -14.70
C PRO A 65 -7.75 2.07 -15.89
N ALA A 66 -8.18 1.78 -17.13
CA ALA A 66 -7.36 1.92 -18.34
C ALA A 66 -7.23 3.39 -18.79
N THR A 67 -8.18 4.24 -18.40
CA THR A 67 -8.21 5.67 -18.80
C THR A 67 -7.42 6.58 -17.85
N LYS A 68 -6.95 6.05 -16.72
CA LYS A 68 -6.23 6.82 -15.70
C LYS A 68 -4.85 7.23 -16.19
N THR A 69 -4.48 8.47 -15.92
CA THR A 69 -3.11 8.94 -16.19
C THR A 69 -2.19 8.72 -14.98
N ALA A 70 -2.77 8.64 -13.77
CA ALA A 70 -2.03 8.35 -12.54
C ALA A 70 -2.95 7.83 -11.43
N HIS A 71 -2.37 7.42 -10.31
CA HIS A 71 -3.14 7.14 -9.08
C HIS A 71 -3.81 8.42 -8.55
N THR A 72 -5.04 8.30 -8.04
CA THR A 72 -5.83 9.42 -7.50
C THR A 72 -5.18 10.13 -6.31
N SER A 73 -4.24 9.50 -5.62
CA SER A 73 -3.46 10.14 -4.54
C SER A 73 -2.45 11.18 -5.08
N HIS A 74 -1.98 11.03 -6.31
CA HIS A 74 -0.91 11.88 -6.87
C HIS A 74 -1.45 13.18 -7.49
N ILE A 75 -2.73 13.20 -7.90
CA ILE A 75 -3.33 14.30 -8.65
C ILE A 75 -3.39 15.62 -7.86
N TRP A 76 -3.37 15.56 -6.52
CA TRP A 76 -3.47 16.74 -5.66
C TRP A 76 -2.25 17.66 -5.76
N GLY A 77 -1.12 17.14 -6.24
CA GLY A 77 0.09 17.92 -6.53
C GLY A 77 0.10 18.57 -7.91
N TRP A 78 -0.86 18.26 -8.79
CA TRP A 78 -0.88 18.76 -10.16
C TRP A 78 -1.40 20.19 -10.25
N ARG A 79 -1.22 20.78 -11.44
CA ARG A 79 -1.93 21.99 -11.85
C ARG A 79 -3.42 21.70 -11.91
N GLU A 80 -4.21 22.72 -11.60
CA GLU A 80 -5.66 22.59 -11.45
C GLU A 80 -6.37 22.01 -12.66
N SER A 81 -6.12 22.55 -13.86
CA SER A 81 -6.74 22.07 -15.11
C SER A 81 -6.51 20.57 -15.32
N ARG A 82 -5.26 20.12 -15.17
CA ARG A 82 -4.88 18.71 -15.29
C ARG A 82 -5.54 17.85 -14.21
N ARG A 83 -5.62 18.36 -12.97
CA ARG A 83 -6.26 17.67 -11.86
C ARG A 83 -7.76 17.49 -12.11
N LEU A 84 -8.46 18.54 -12.54
CA LEU A 84 -9.90 18.48 -12.82
C LEU A 84 -10.22 17.52 -13.97
N ALA A 85 -9.40 17.51 -15.03
CA ALA A 85 -9.54 16.56 -16.13
C ALA A 85 -9.42 15.10 -15.67
N GLU A 86 -8.53 14.80 -14.73
CA GLU A 86 -8.41 13.44 -14.18
C GLU A 86 -9.53 13.10 -13.19
N ILE A 87 -9.96 14.08 -12.39
CA ILE A 87 -11.11 13.93 -11.48
C ILE A 87 -12.40 13.63 -12.25
N ALA A 88 -12.60 14.19 -13.44
CA ALA A 88 -13.77 13.96 -14.27
C ALA A 88 -13.96 12.47 -14.67
N LYS A 89 -12.88 11.68 -14.65
CA LYS A 89 -12.91 10.23 -14.92
C LYS A 89 -13.26 9.39 -13.68
N CYS A 90 -13.39 10.04 -12.52
CA CYS A 90 -13.56 9.39 -11.24
C CYS A 90 -14.99 9.52 -10.72
N ILE A 91 -15.44 8.53 -9.96
CA ILE A 91 -16.59 8.61 -9.07
C ILE A 91 -16.13 8.74 -7.62
N ILE A 92 -16.96 9.35 -6.77
CA ILE A 92 -16.66 9.50 -5.35
C ILE A 92 -17.31 8.36 -4.59
N LEU A 93 -16.51 7.62 -3.82
CA LEU A 93 -16.97 6.49 -3.02
C LEU A 93 -16.43 6.57 -1.59
N CYS A 94 -17.23 6.19 -0.60
CA CYS A 94 -16.73 5.98 0.77
C CYS A 94 -15.81 4.75 0.83
N THR A 95 -14.95 4.66 1.85
CA THR A 95 -14.03 3.52 2.05
C THR A 95 -14.72 2.15 1.90
N ASN A 96 -15.94 2.00 2.43
CA ASN A 96 -16.66 0.73 2.37
C ASN A 96 -17.07 0.39 0.93
N CYS A 97 -17.80 1.29 0.25
CA CYS A 97 -18.24 1.11 -1.14
C CYS A 97 -17.05 0.91 -2.08
N HIS A 98 -15.99 1.68 -1.87
CA HIS A 98 -14.75 1.56 -2.63
C HIS A 98 -14.10 0.17 -2.48
N ALA A 99 -14.04 -0.36 -1.25
CA ALA A 99 -13.50 -1.69 -0.99
C ALA A 99 -14.37 -2.82 -1.57
N GLN A 100 -15.71 -2.68 -1.58
CA GLN A 100 -16.57 -3.69 -2.24
C GLN A 100 -16.32 -3.70 -3.74
N LEU A 101 -16.15 -2.53 -4.35
CA LEU A 101 -15.94 -2.39 -5.79
C LEU A 101 -14.60 -2.98 -6.25
N HIS A 102 -13.52 -2.80 -5.47
CA HIS A 102 -12.24 -3.49 -5.71
C HIS A 102 -12.28 -5.00 -5.43
N GLY A 103 -13.40 -5.52 -4.90
CA GLY A 103 -13.49 -6.91 -4.44
C GLY A 103 -12.67 -7.19 -3.18
N ASP A 104 -12.16 -6.15 -2.49
CA ASP A 104 -11.35 -6.28 -1.28
C ASP A 104 -12.11 -6.90 -0.10
N ILE A 105 -13.45 -6.88 -0.15
CA ILE A 105 -14.30 -7.57 0.83
C ILE A 105 -14.12 -9.10 0.78
N LYS A 106 -13.69 -9.68 -0.35
CA LYS A 106 -13.53 -11.14 -0.48
C LYS A 106 -12.35 -11.71 0.33
N ARG A 107 -11.49 -10.90 0.95
CA ARG A 107 -10.31 -11.37 1.71
C ARG A 107 -10.55 -11.68 3.19
N LYS A 108 -11.77 -11.50 3.71
CA LYS A 108 -12.06 -11.78 5.13
C LYS A 108 -12.46 -13.23 5.40
N ASN A 109 -12.97 -13.95 4.40
CA ASN A 109 -13.45 -15.33 4.53
C ASN A 109 -12.57 -16.39 3.88
N THR A 110 -11.33 -16.07 3.47
CA THR A 110 -10.42 -17.12 3.01
C THR A 110 -10.03 -18.01 4.20
N PRO A 111 -10.26 -19.33 4.12
CA PRO A 111 -9.83 -20.25 5.18
C PRO A 111 -8.36 -20.06 5.51
N ILE A 112 -8.02 -20.09 6.80
CA ILE A 112 -6.64 -19.97 7.24
C ILE A 112 -5.90 -21.25 6.82
N VAL A 113 -4.98 -21.13 5.86
CA VAL A 113 -4.10 -22.23 5.48
C VAL A 113 -2.98 -22.37 6.53
N HIS A 114 -2.95 -23.51 7.22
CA HIS A 114 -1.91 -23.85 8.20
C HIS A 114 -0.64 -24.35 7.51
N GLY A 115 0.49 -24.40 8.25
CA GLY A 115 1.77 -24.85 7.69
C GLY A 115 2.55 -23.79 6.88
N GLY A 116 2.12 -22.53 6.90
CA GLY A 116 2.84 -21.42 6.28
C GLY A 116 3.51 -20.50 7.30
N LEU A 117 4.70 -19.97 6.97
CA LEU A 117 5.38 -18.95 7.79
C LEU A 117 4.53 -17.67 7.92
N ARG A 118 3.79 -17.33 6.86
CA ARG A 118 2.85 -16.20 6.86
C ARG A 118 1.76 -16.37 7.91
N THR A 119 1.22 -17.57 8.04
CA THR A 119 0.15 -17.90 9.00
C THR A 119 0.67 -17.85 10.44
N TYR A 120 1.90 -18.32 10.68
CA TYR A 120 2.55 -18.19 11.99
C TYR A 120 2.83 -16.72 12.36
N LYS A 121 3.49 -15.96 11.48
CA LYS A 121 3.97 -14.60 11.78
C LYS A 121 2.87 -13.53 11.74
N HIS A 122 1.98 -13.57 10.76
CA HIS A 122 1.03 -12.48 10.51
C HIS A 122 -0.42 -12.80 10.91
N LYS A 123 -0.78 -14.09 11.01
CA LYS A 123 -2.13 -14.52 11.45
C LYS A 123 -2.15 -15.06 12.88
N GLY A 124 -0.99 -15.17 13.54
CA GLY A 124 -0.91 -15.54 14.95
C GLY A 124 -1.16 -17.02 15.26
N CYS A 125 -1.27 -17.90 14.26
CA CYS A 125 -1.52 -19.32 14.51
C CYS A 125 -0.32 -19.97 15.23
N ARG A 126 -0.61 -20.81 16.23
CA ARG A 126 0.39 -21.54 17.02
C ARG A 126 0.15 -23.06 17.03
N CYS A 127 -0.53 -23.62 16.03
CA CYS A 127 -0.68 -25.07 15.91
C CYS A 127 0.66 -25.77 15.61
N TRP A 128 0.69 -27.09 15.73
CA TRP A 128 1.91 -27.90 15.56
C TRP A 128 2.57 -27.69 14.19
N LEU A 129 1.79 -27.68 13.10
CA LEU A 129 2.27 -27.41 11.73
C LEU A 129 2.96 -26.04 11.62
N CYS A 130 2.30 -24.99 12.11
CA CYS A 130 2.82 -23.61 12.03
C CYS A 130 4.07 -23.41 12.90
N ARG A 131 4.14 -24.05 14.09
CA ARG A 131 5.35 -24.05 14.93
C ARG A 131 6.50 -24.80 14.25
N GLY A 132 6.21 -25.95 13.62
CA GLY A 132 7.19 -26.76 12.89
C GLY A 132 7.84 -25.97 11.75
N VAL A 133 7.03 -25.28 10.95
CA VAL A 133 7.51 -24.45 9.83
C VAL A 133 8.34 -23.26 10.31
N ASN A 134 7.95 -22.62 11.43
CA ASN A 134 8.78 -21.57 12.01
C ASN A 134 10.14 -22.10 12.52
N ARG A 135 10.16 -23.30 13.13
CA ARG A 135 11.41 -23.94 13.57
C ARG A 135 12.34 -24.26 12.38
N LEU A 136 11.79 -24.81 11.30
CA LEU A 136 12.54 -25.07 10.07
C LEU A 136 13.07 -23.77 9.46
N HIS A 137 12.24 -22.71 9.44
CA HIS A 137 12.64 -21.40 8.97
C HIS A 137 13.80 -20.81 9.79
N LEU A 138 13.77 -20.89 11.12
CA LEU A 138 14.85 -20.40 11.98
C LEU A 138 16.16 -21.15 11.71
N ARG A 139 16.13 -22.48 11.64
CA ARG A 139 17.31 -23.30 11.29
C ARG A 139 17.89 -22.94 9.92
N TYR A 140 17.04 -22.78 8.92
CA TYR A 140 17.47 -22.38 7.58
C TYR A 140 18.07 -20.97 7.59
N TYR A 141 17.44 -20.03 8.30
CA TYR A 141 17.91 -18.66 8.41
C TYR A 141 19.26 -18.59 9.12
N GLU A 142 19.48 -19.37 10.19
CA GLU A 142 20.76 -19.45 10.87
C GLU A 142 21.89 -19.90 9.93
N LYS A 143 21.63 -20.95 9.13
CA LYS A 143 22.60 -21.53 8.20
C LYS A 143 22.88 -20.67 6.96
N HIS A 144 21.85 -20.07 6.38
CA HIS A 144 21.95 -19.41 5.08
C HIS A 144 21.83 -17.88 5.13
N LYS A 145 21.47 -17.32 6.28
CA LYS A 145 21.16 -15.88 6.47
C LYS A 145 20.12 -15.35 5.47
N LYS A 146 19.23 -16.24 5.02
CA LYS A 146 18.20 -15.98 4.01
C LYS A 146 16.87 -16.56 4.45
N CYS A 147 15.78 -16.02 3.92
CA CYS A 147 14.45 -16.57 4.16
C CYS A 147 14.32 -17.97 3.55
N LEU A 148 13.57 -18.85 4.24
CA LEU A 148 13.23 -20.18 3.74
C LEU A 148 12.47 -20.03 2.41
N PRO A 149 12.93 -20.67 1.31
CA PRO A 149 12.24 -20.65 0.03
C PRO A 149 10.80 -21.14 0.12
N THR A 150 9.89 -20.49 -0.60
CA THR A 150 8.44 -20.78 -0.58
C THR A 150 8.14 -22.24 -0.96
N HIS A 151 8.87 -22.79 -1.94
CA HIS A 151 8.70 -24.17 -2.41
C HIS A 151 9.07 -25.25 -1.36
N ILE A 152 9.90 -24.93 -0.36
CA ILE A 152 10.23 -25.88 0.73
C ILE A 152 9.11 -25.92 1.77
N SER A 153 8.34 -24.82 1.92
CA SER A 153 7.18 -24.79 2.82
C SER A 153 6.00 -25.64 2.31
N GLU A 154 5.91 -25.85 0.99
CA GLU A 154 4.94 -26.75 0.36
C GLU A 154 5.29 -28.24 0.57
N TYR A 155 6.58 -28.58 0.68
CA TYR A 155 7.03 -29.97 0.88
C TYR A 155 6.67 -30.53 2.27
N VAL A 156 6.64 -29.68 3.29
CA VAL A 156 6.20 -30.05 4.66
C VAL A 156 4.70 -30.37 4.67
N PHE A 157 3.91 -29.75 3.79
CA PHE A 157 2.49 -30.03 3.60
C PHE A 157 2.27 -31.47 3.11
N ASN A 158 3.07 -31.92 2.12
CA ASN A 158 2.95 -33.27 1.55
C ASN A 158 3.40 -34.40 2.49
N LEU A 159 4.43 -34.18 3.32
CA LEU A 159 4.87 -35.19 4.31
C LEU A 159 3.83 -35.45 5.40
N SER A 160 3.04 -34.44 5.78
CA SER A 160 1.97 -34.61 6.77
C SER A 160 0.75 -35.36 6.23
N ASN A 161 0.42 -35.23 4.94
CA ASN A 161 -0.63 -36.02 4.29
C ASN A 161 -0.24 -37.50 4.14
N LEU A 162 1.05 -37.81 3.98
CA LEU A 162 1.57 -39.18 3.96
C LEU A 162 1.54 -39.85 5.35
N MET A 163 1.59 -39.09 6.45
CA MET A 163 1.49 -39.64 7.81
C MET A 163 0.05 -39.89 8.26
N VAL A 164 -0.92 -39.11 7.78
CA VAL A 164 -2.35 -39.36 8.05
C VAL A 164 -2.88 -40.57 7.24
N ALA A 165 -2.28 -40.86 6.08
CA ALA A 165 -2.63 -42.02 5.25
C ALA A 165 -2.12 -43.37 5.80
N ASN A 166 -1.21 -43.37 6.78
CA ASN A 166 -0.57 -44.58 7.32
C ASN A 166 -0.93 -44.85 8.78
N GLY A 167 -2.24 -44.83 9.07
CA GLY A 167 -2.90 -45.57 10.16
C GLY A 167 -2.24 -45.60 11.54
N HIS A 168 -2.73 -44.76 12.45
CA HIS A 168 -2.77 -45.10 13.88
C HIS A 168 -4.11 -44.66 14.46
N SER A 169 -4.98 -45.66 14.65
CA SER A 169 -6.07 -45.73 15.62
C SER A 169 -5.54 -45.65 17.05
#